data_AF-A0A974X5G4-F1
#
_entry.id   AF-A0A974X5G4-F1
#
_cell.length_a   1.000
_cell.length_b   1.000
_cell.length_c   1.000
_cell.angle_alpha   90.00
_cell.angle_beta   90.00
_cell.angle_gamma   90.00
#
_symmetry.space_group_name_H-M   'P 1'
#
loop_
_entity.id
_entity.type
_entity.pdbx_description
1 polymer ?
#
loop_
_entity_poly.entity_id
_entity_poly.type
_entity_poly.pdbx_seq_one_letter_code
_entity_poly.pdbx_strand_id
1 'polypeptide(L)'
;MPSVFGHTRGSAGLLLAEQGLDVRFGEQVSCAPAGRPVGTEPAAGTAVSPGDAVTVLLSYQAATTDCAGDFRQPWLFVDFATGRGPSPRFADEVNLFVDGVRTATVSGADAARGGWGEGSALDILRRGSEQVLRVGDTYRMPELQVIAGTPPDTWCGVARPQELADREALTLSVAFAETATKTRCPARVALYDTAGAIDAVVAWSESARGSRPEPVPDVVGLSLAQARDDVTAAGYPSLLEELETCHPRRGVVEQAPTQRAVDEDGDDDPSWYGAVTLVVEVPHTVRDCDRLDAAAHGFLRFARGGPPPAWAPEVQQLLGHALWDTVAASAADDPATWALCSTGSPEDCAVSPLLVAARDGEVETDEFSDVTRFPDGETCELIDLGGLPSGLLVERQIVLYPAELQSCDDDWSIWLWIDEGGRITTVNLLVPEA
;
A
#
# COMPACT_ATOMS: atom_id res chain seq x y z
N MET A 1 38.26 3.31 14.09
CA MET A 1 37.90 4.73 14.17
C MET A 1 36.53 4.92 13.51
N PRO A 2 35.48 5.30 14.26
CA PRO A 2 34.15 5.55 13.69
C PRO A 2 34.09 6.74 12.72
N SER A 3 33.09 6.76 11.84
CA SER A 3 32.74 7.96 11.06
C SER A 3 32.13 9.01 11.99
N VAL A 4 32.48 10.29 11.78
CA VAL A 4 31.87 11.44 12.46
C VAL A 4 30.98 12.27 11.52
N PHE A 5 30.77 11.80 10.30
CA PHE A 5 29.84 12.45 9.37
C PHE A 5 28.42 12.47 9.96
N GLY A 6 27.69 13.56 9.74
CA GLY A 6 26.35 13.70 10.32
C GLY A 6 26.33 13.91 11.84
N HIS A 7 27.47 14.03 12.52
CA HIS A 7 27.51 14.37 13.95
C HIS A 7 27.63 15.87 14.18
N THR A 8 27.24 16.31 15.38
CA THR A 8 27.61 17.63 15.91
C THR A 8 28.91 17.50 16.69
N ARG A 9 29.53 18.62 17.08
CA ARG A 9 30.71 18.59 17.99
C ARG A 9 30.44 17.75 19.24
N GLY A 10 29.27 17.92 19.85
CA GLY A 10 28.88 17.22 21.07
C GLY A 10 28.66 15.73 20.84
N SER A 11 27.88 15.36 19.81
CA SER A 11 27.58 13.94 19.56
C SER A 11 28.78 13.17 19.00
N ALA A 12 29.69 13.82 18.27
CA ALA A 12 30.96 13.22 17.87
C ALA A 12 31.86 12.96 19.09
N GLY A 13 31.93 13.92 20.02
CA GLY A 13 32.69 13.76 21.25
C GLY A 13 32.20 12.59 22.10
N LEU A 14 30.88 12.47 22.27
CA LEU A 14 30.27 11.35 22.99
C LEU A 14 30.53 10.01 22.29
N LEU A 15 30.28 9.93 20.97
CA LEU A 15 30.52 8.71 20.18
C LEU A 15 31.93 8.16 20.41
N LEU A 16 32.95 9.04 20.35
CA LEU A 16 34.34 8.61 20.45
C LEU A 16 34.76 8.34 21.90
N ALA A 17 34.27 9.13 22.86
CA ALA A 17 34.54 8.91 24.28
C ALA A 17 33.93 7.59 24.80
N GLU A 18 32.75 7.21 24.30
CA GLU A 18 32.12 5.92 24.61
C GLU A 18 32.93 4.72 24.08
N GLN A 19 33.76 4.92 23.05
CA GLN A 19 34.73 3.93 22.57
C GLN A 19 36.06 3.95 23.37
N GLY A 20 36.12 4.75 24.44
CA GLY A 20 37.30 4.87 25.30
C GLY A 20 38.44 5.71 24.72
N LEU A 21 38.19 6.56 23.71
CA LEU A 21 39.21 7.36 23.04
C LEU A 21 39.43 8.72 23.75
N ASP A 22 40.67 9.24 23.72
CA ASP A 22 41.00 10.59 24.22
C ASP A 22 40.69 11.64 23.13
N VAL A 23 39.55 12.32 23.26
CA VAL A 23 39.03 13.20 22.21
C VAL A 23 39.56 14.63 22.31
N ARG A 24 40.10 15.12 21.21
CA ARG A 24 40.52 16.52 21.00
C ARG A 24 39.75 17.12 19.83
N PHE A 25 39.74 18.44 19.74
CA PHE A 25 39.10 19.16 18.64
C PHE A 25 40.12 20.06 17.95
N GLY A 26 40.20 19.93 16.63
CA GLY A 26 40.98 20.79 15.75
C GLY A 26 40.06 21.52 14.77
N GLU A 27 40.65 22.38 13.96
CA GLU A 27 39.95 23.17 12.94
C GLU A 27 40.45 22.77 11.55
N GLN A 28 39.53 22.70 10.58
CA GLN A 28 39.83 22.44 9.18
C GLN A 28 38.97 23.36 8.29
N VAL A 29 39.58 23.97 7.28
CA VAL A 29 38.86 24.81 6.32
C VAL A 29 37.85 23.95 5.56
N SER A 30 36.57 24.31 5.64
CA SER A 30 35.49 23.63 4.92
C SER A 30 34.28 24.55 4.75
N CYS A 31 33.42 24.22 3.79
CA CYS A 31 32.16 24.92 3.57
C CYS A 31 30.99 24.36 4.39
N ALA A 32 31.20 23.28 5.15
CA ALA A 32 30.23 22.86 6.15
C ALA A 32 30.01 23.96 7.21
N PRO A 33 28.85 24.02 7.87
CA PRO A 33 28.60 24.96 8.96
C PRO A 33 29.71 24.96 10.00
N ALA A 34 30.08 26.14 10.50
CA ALA A 34 31.15 26.28 11.47
C ALA A 34 30.92 25.38 12.70
N GLY A 35 31.96 24.68 13.14
CA GLY A 35 31.91 23.72 14.24
C GLY A 35 31.39 22.33 13.86
N ARG A 36 31.07 22.06 12.59
CA ARG A 36 30.66 20.73 12.12
C ARG A 36 31.88 19.81 11.96
N PRO A 37 31.89 18.59 12.50
CA PRO A 37 32.90 17.59 12.16
C PRO A 37 32.97 17.34 10.64
N VAL A 38 34.16 17.48 10.07
CA VAL A 38 34.45 17.22 8.66
C VAL A 38 35.50 16.12 8.47
N GLY A 39 36.15 15.71 9.56
CA GLY A 39 37.25 14.77 9.52
C GLY A 39 37.66 14.31 10.91
N THR A 40 38.52 13.30 10.95
CA THR A 40 39.20 12.85 12.16
C THR A 40 40.66 12.52 11.87
N GLU A 41 41.51 12.63 12.90
CA GLU A 41 42.88 12.15 12.88
C GLU A 41 43.11 11.25 14.12
N PRO A 42 43.38 9.94 13.95
CA PRO A 42 43.44 9.20 12.70
C PRO A 42 42.13 9.21 11.91
N ALA A 43 42.21 9.00 10.59
CA ALA A 43 41.04 9.02 9.72
C ALA A 43 40.01 7.94 10.09
N ALA A 44 38.76 8.15 9.69
CA ALA A 44 37.72 7.15 9.82
C ALA A 44 38.17 5.80 9.22
N GLY A 45 37.77 4.70 9.87
CA GLY A 45 38.18 3.34 9.54
C GLY A 45 39.60 2.93 9.93
N THR A 46 40.48 3.85 10.36
CA THR A 46 41.77 3.47 10.95
C THR A 46 41.57 2.68 12.25
N ALA A 47 42.36 1.61 12.44
CA ALA A 47 42.35 0.85 13.69
C ALA A 47 42.88 1.72 14.85
N VAL A 48 42.15 1.76 15.96
CA VAL A 48 42.48 2.51 17.17
C VAL A 48 42.19 1.64 18.39
N SER A 49 42.91 1.87 19.47
CA SER A 49 42.76 1.20 20.77
C SER A 49 42.17 2.17 21.81
N PRO A 50 41.49 1.66 22.85
CA PRO A 50 41.08 2.49 23.97
C PRO A 50 42.27 3.24 24.59
N GLY A 51 42.10 4.52 24.86
CA GLY A 51 43.12 5.46 25.34
C GLY A 51 43.89 6.17 24.22
N ASP A 52 43.74 5.77 22.96
CA ASP A 52 44.35 6.49 21.84
C ASP A 52 43.79 7.91 21.72
N ALA A 53 44.67 8.86 21.44
CA ALA A 53 44.29 10.24 21.18
C ALA A 53 43.73 10.40 19.77
N VAL A 54 42.59 11.07 19.65
CA VAL A 54 41.90 11.34 18.38
C VAL A 54 41.52 12.81 18.30
N THR A 55 41.83 13.46 17.19
CA THR A 55 41.40 14.82 16.89
C THR A 55 40.19 14.80 15.97
N VAL A 56 39.06 15.36 16.40
CA VAL A 56 37.92 15.67 15.53
C VAL A 56 38.18 17.01 14.85
N LEU A 57 38.26 17.01 13.52
CA LEU A 57 38.48 18.20 12.72
C LEU A 57 37.13 18.89 12.47
N LEU A 58 36.97 20.09 13.02
CA LEU A 58 35.76 20.89 12.91
C LEU A 58 35.90 21.90 11.76
N SER A 59 34.84 22.05 10.98
CA SER A 59 34.74 23.05 9.94
C SER A 59 34.92 24.44 10.54
N TYR A 60 35.78 25.23 9.92
CA TYR A 60 35.76 26.66 10.05
C TYR A 60 35.84 27.30 8.66
N GLN A 61 35.22 28.46 8.52
CA GLN A 61 35.26 29.24 7.28
C GLN A 61 36.30 30.34 7.47
N ALA A 62 37.43 30.25 6.76
CA ALA A 62 38.41 31.33 6.75
C ALA A 62 37.82 32.53 5.99
N ALA A 63 38.27 33.75 6.31
CA ALA A 63 37.75 34.97 5.67
C ALA A 63 37.89 35.00 4.14
N THR A 64 38.77 34.16 3.58
CA THR A 64 39.03 34.02 2.14
C THR A 64 38.35 32.80 1.50
N THR A 65 37.61 32.00 2.26
CA THR A 65 36.92 30.83 1.72
C THR A 65 35.59 31.28 1.11
N ASP A 66 35.50 31.22 -0.22
CA ASP A 66 34.26 31.49 -0.95
C ASP A 66 33.39 30.22 -0.93
N CYS A 67 32.51 30.14 0.06
CA CYS A 67 31.52 29.07 0.15
C CYS A 67 30.22 29.54 -0.50
N ALA A 68 29.89 28.96 -1.66
CA ALA A 68 28.62 29.23 -2.31
C ALA A 68 27.47 28.62 -1.49
N GLY A 69 26.62 29.48 -0.91
CA GLY A 69 25.32 29.09 -0.35
C GLY A 69 25.21 29.00 1.18
N ASP A 70 23.97 29.01 1.67
CA ASP A 70 23.62 28.79 3.08
C ASP A 70 23.38 27.29 3.33
N PHE A 71 24.35 26.64 3.97
CA PHE A 71 24.28 25.20 4.28
C PHE A 71 23.52 24.88 5.57
N ARG A 72 22.90 25.86 6.25
CA ARG A 72 22.20 25.60 7.52
C ARG A 72 20.99 24.69 7.36
N GLN A 73 20.10 24.97 6.41
CA GLN A 73 18.88 24.18 6.18
C GLN A 73 19.18 22.73 5.70
N PRO A 74 20.12 22.48 4.77
CA PRO A 74 20.51 21.12 4.42
C PRO A 74 20.99 20.31 5.62
N TRP A 75 21.88 20.88 6.43
CA TRP A 75 22.40 20.19 7.62
C TRP A 75 21.35 20.02 8.71
N LEU A 76 20.42 20.96 8.85
CA LEU A 76 19.25 20.81 9.73
C LEU A 76 18.42 19.58 9.36
N PHE A 77 18.19 19.36 8.06
CA PHE A 77 17.46 18.18 7.59
C PHE A 77 18.23 16.88 7.82
N VAL A 78 19.55 16.87 7.60
CA VAL A 78 20.41 15.70 7.91
C VAL A 78 20.42 15.40 9.41
N ASP A 79 20.47 16.43 10.26
CA ASP A 79 20.41 16.27 11.72
C ASP A 79 19.06 15.72 12.17
N PHE A 80 17.97 16.19 11.56
CA PHE A 80 16.64 15.64 11.79
C PHE A 80 16.53 14.17 11.37
N ALA A 81 16.97 13.84 10.14
CA ALA A 81 16.94 12.48 9.61
C ALA A 81 17.77 11.47 10.43
N THR A 82 18.85 11.94 11.06
CA THR A 82 19.71 11.12 11.93
C THR A 82 19.27 11.13 13.40
N GLY A 83 18.17 11.81 13.75
CA GLY A 83 17.65 11.90 15.12
C GLY A 83 18.52 12.72 16.07
N ARG A 84 19.36 13.63 15.53
CA ARG A 84 20.39 14.39 16.27
C ARG A 84 20.14 15.88 16.32
N GLY A 85 19.08 16.35 15.67
CA GLY A 85 18.68 17.75 15.67
C GLY A 85 17.17 17.93 15.68
N PRO A 86 16.72 19.18 15.83
CA PRO A 86 15.31 19.51 15.79
C PRO A 86 14.76 19.31 14.37
N SER A 87 13.45 19.13 14.27
CA SER A 87 12.77 19.10 12.97
C SER A 87 12.94 20.43 12.23
N PRO A 88 13.09 20.41 10.89
CA PRO A 88 12.93 21.61 10.09
C PRO A 88 11.48 22.10 10.13
N ARG A 89 11.24 23.28 9.58
CA ARG A 89 9.87 23.78 9.40
C ARG A 89 9.20 23.04 8.25
N PHE A 90 8.10 22.36 8.54
CA PHE A 90 7.23 21.75 7.56
C PHE A 90 5.99 22.62 7.31
N ALA A 91 5.43 22.53 6.11
CA ALA A 91 4.12 23.12 5.79
C ALA A 91 3.00 22.32 6.47
N ASP A 92 1.75 22.80 6.41
CA ASP A 92 0.61 22.13 7.06
C ASP A 92 0.40 20.71 6.53
N GLU A 93 0.73 20.49 5.26
CA GLU A 93 0.71 19.20 4.57
C GLU A 93 2.07 18.97 3.89
N VAL A 94 2.58 17.74 3.96
CA VAL A 94 3.87 17.35 3.38
C VAL A 94 3.69 16.08 2.56
N ASN A 95 4.04 16.18 1.27
CA ASN A 95 4.00 15.06 0.35
C ASN A 95 5.35 14.34 0.34
N LEU A 96 5.33 13.03 0.59
CA LEU A 96 6.52 12.20 0.72
C LEU A 96 6.64 11.27 -0.49
N PHE A 97 7.76 11.37 -1.21
CA PHE A 97 8.06 10.53 -2.37
C PHE A 97 9.34 9.73 -2.13
N VAL A 98 9.33 8.48 -2.56
CA VAL A 98 10.51 7.63 -2.60
C VAL A 98 10.53 6.96 -3.97
N ASP A 99 11.67 7.08 -4.66
CA ASP A 99 11.91 6.46 -5.95
C ASP A 99 10.81 6.74 -6.98
N GLY A 100 10.37 8.00 -7.04
CA GLY A 100 9.38 8.50 -7.99
C GLY A 100 7.92 8.32 -7.56
N VAL A 101 7.68 7.55 -6.49
CA VAL A 101 6.33 7.18 -6.04
C VAL A 101 5.95 7.96 -4.80
N ARG A 102 4.73 8.49 -4.76
CA ARG A 102 4.17 9.10 -3.55
C ARG A 102 3.88 8.01 -2.53
N THR A 103 4.61 8.03 -1.42
CA THR A 103 4.48 7.06 -0.32
C THR A 103 3.45 7.49 0.72
N ALA A 104 3.30 8.79 0.94
CA ALA A 104 2.32 9.34 1.87
C ALA A 104 2.11 10.84 1.66
N THR A 105 1.00 11.33 2.22
CA THR A 105 0.77 12.75 2.51
C THR A 105 0.50 12.84 4.01
N VAL A 106 1.31 13.61 4.73
CA VAL A 106 1.27 13.70 6.20
C VAL A 106 1.10 15.15 6.64
N SER A 107 0.55 15.38 7.84
CA SER A 107 0.50 16.72 8.39
C SER A 107 1.92 17.23 8.73
N GLY A 108 2.13 18.55 8.74
CA GLY A 108 3.41 19.14 9.15
C GLY A 108 3.83 18.73 10.57
N ALA A 109 2.86 18.57 11.46
CA ALA A 109 3.11 18.09 12.82
C ALA A 109 3.60 16.64 12.84
N ASP A 110 3.03 15.78 12.00
CA ASP A 110 3.45 14.37 11.88
C ASP A 110 4.79 14.26 11.16
N ALA A 111 5.01 15.07 10.14
CA ALA A 111 6.29 15.21 9.47
C ALA A 111 7.40 15.56 10.46
N ALA A 112 7.15 16.52 11.36
CA ALA A 112 8.09 16.95 12.39
C ALA A 112 8.40 15.86 13.45
N ARG A 113 7.53 14.87 13.64
CA ARG A 113 7.79 13.73 14.54
C ARG A 113 8.74 12.69 13.94
N GLY A 114 8.96 12.70 12.62
CA GLY A 114 9.93 11.83 11.94
C GLY A 114 9.53 10.37 11.79
N GLY A 115 8.28 10.01 12.07
CA GLY A 115 7.74 8.64 11.94
C GLY A 115 7.31 8.29 10.52
N TRP A 116 8.18 8.48 9.52
CA TRP A 116 7.82 8.38 8.09
C TRP A 116 7.84 6.94 7.54
N GLY A 117 8.09 5.94 8.40
CA GLY A 117 8.19 4.54 7.99
C GLY A 117 9.59 4.13 7.50
N GLU A 118 9.76 2.82 7.35
CA GLU A 118 10.96 2.20 6.79
C GLU A 118 11.12 2.56 5.30
N GLY A 119 12.37 2.75 4.83
CA GLY A 119 12.62 3.13 3.44
C GLY A 119 12.30 4.59 3.09
N SER A 120 11.80 5.38 4.04
CA SER A 120 11.52 6.81 3.86
C SER A 120 12.76 7.64 3.55
N ALA A 121 12.56 8.91 3.15
CA ALA A 121 13.63 9.86 2.92
C ALA A 121 14.59 10.03 4.12
N LEU A 122 14.06 9.99 5.35
CA LEU A 122 14.87 10.07 6.56
C LEU A 122 15.74 8.81 6.72
N ASP A 123 15.16 7.63 6.47
CA ASP A 123 15.88 6.36 6.54
C ASP A 123 16.96 6.25 5.46
N ILE A 124 16.68 6.72 4.24
CA ILE A 124 17.65 6.79 3.13
C ILE A 124 18.84 7.68 3.50
N LEU A 125 18.61 8.89 4.00
CA LEU A 125 19.70 9.79 4.41
C LEU A 125 20.48 9.27 5.61
N ARG A 126 19.78 8.70 6.60
CA ARG A 126 20.41 8.10 7.78
C ARG A 126 21.35 6.97 7.38
N ARG A 127 20.88 6.02 6.59
CA ARG A 127 21.71 4.93 6.05
C ARG A 127 22.89 5.48 5.26
N GLY A 128 22.66 6.42 4.34
CA GLY A 128 23.72 7.06 3.56
C GLY A 128 24.81 7.72 4.43
N SER A 129 24.40 8.36 5.52
CA SER A 129 25.28 9.08 6.44
C SER A 129 26.13 8.15 7.33
N GLU A 130 25.65 6.93 7.58
CA GLU A 130 26.33 5.90 8.36
C GLU A 130 27.35 5.09 7.53
N GLN A 131 27.32 5.21 6.20
CA GLN A 131 28.22 4.46 5.34
C GLN A 131 29.68 4.89 5.49
N VAL A 132 30.57 3.95 5.22
CA VAL A 132 32.00 4.18 5.02
C VAL A 132 32.46 3.42 3.78
N LEU A 133 33.20 4.08 2.90
CA LEU A 133 33.72 3.47 1.68
C LEU A 133 35.16 3.03 1.90
N ARG A 134 35.45 1.74 1.71
CA ARG A 134 36.83 1.24 1.68
C ARG A 134 37.45 1.48 0.30
N VAL A 135 38.54 2.24 0.26
CA VAL A 135 39.36 2.51 -0.93
C VAL A 135 40.79 2.00 -0.67
N GLY A 136 41.11 0.83 -1.21
CA GLY A 136 42.35 0.11 -0.87
C GLY A 136 42.39 -0.26 0.61
N ASP A 137 43.41 0.22 1.32
CA ASP A 137 43.58 0.03 2.77
C ASP A 137 43.12 1.24 3.60
N THR A 138 42.47 2.20 2.96
CA THR A 138 41.90 3.38 3.62
C THR A 138 40.38 3.33 3.59
N TYR A 139 39.75 4.01 4.54
CA TYR A 139 38.30 4.22 4.53
C TYR A 139 38.03 5.72 4.35
N ARG A 140 36.92 6.02 3.69
CA ARG A 140 36.43 7.39 3.48
C ARG A 140 35.06 7.52 4.09
N MET A 141 34.79 8.70 4.64
CA MET A 141 33.44 9.11 5.03
C MET A 141 32.72 9.71 3.83
N PRO A 142 31.39 9.68 3.81
CA PRO A 142 30.63 10.41 2.81
C PRO A 142 30.75 11.92 3.04
N GLU A 143 30.36 12.67 2.02
CA GLU A 143 30.28 14.12 2.01
C GLU A 143 28.84 14.53 1.67
N LEU A 144 28.42 15.68 2.18
CA LEU A 144 27.14 16.28 1.82
C LEU A 144 27.35 17.24 0.65
N GLN A 145 26.78 16.91 -0.50
CA GLN A 145 26.67 17.81 -1.64
C GLN A 145 25.29 18.46 -1.63
N VAL A 146 25.25 19.78 -1.85
CA VAL A 146 23.99 20.53 -1.87
C VAL A 146 23.91 21.31 -3.17
N ILE A 147 22.77 21.19 -3.85
CA ILE A 147 22.45 21.90 -5.08
C ILE A 147 21.10 22.57 -4.90
N ALA A 148 21.03 23.88 -5.16
CA ALA A 148 19.77 24.62 -5.22
C ALA A 148 19.37 24.82 -6.68
N GLY A 149 18.06 24.70 -6.96
CA GLY A 149 17.48 24.87 -8.29
C GLY A 149 16.50 23.75 -8.62
N THR A 150 16.05 23.70 -9.86
CA THR A 150 15.16 22.64 -10.35
C THR A 150 15.93 21.31 -10.43
N PRO A 151 15.52 20.25 -9.69
CA PRO A 151 16.15 18.94 -9.83
C PRO A 151 16.04 18.40 -11.26
N PRO A 152 16.92 17.49 -11.71
CA PRO A 152 16.80 16.89 -13.03
C PRO A 152 15.50 16.08 -13.17
N ASP A 153 14.95 16.01 -14.39
CA ASP A 153 13.70 15.27 -14.68
C ASP A 153 13.79 13.78 -14.36
N THR A 154 14.99 13.22 -14.43
CA THR A 154 15.27 11.86 -14.00
C THR A 154 16.52 11.85 -13.14
N TRP A 155 16.51 10.98 -12.13
CA TRP A 155 17.69 10.68 -11.34
C TRP A 155 17.80 9.17 -11.20
N CYS A 156 18.95 8.61 -11.58
CA CYS A 156 19.14 7.15 -11.53
C CYS A 156 18.10 6.34 -12.33
N GLY A 157 17.56 6.97 -13.38
CA GLY A 157 16.50 6.40 -14.21
C GLY A 157 15.11 6.42 -13.57
N VAL A 158 14.98 6.96 -12.35
CA VAL A 158 13.69 7.24 -11.73
C VAL A 158 13.24 8.64 -12.15
N ALA A 159 12.03 8.74 -12.68
CA ALA A 159 11.41 10.01 -13.03
C ALA A 159 11.08 10.82 -11.76
N ARG A 160 11.27 12.12 -11.84
CA ARG A 160 10.82 13.06 -10.83
C ARG A 160 9.28 13.14 -10.84
N PRO A 161 8.60 13.21 -9.68
CA PRO A 161 7.15 13.38 -9.64
C PRO A 161 6.69 14.60 -10.46
N GLN A 162 5.74 14.39 -11.38
CA GLN A 162 5.32 15.41 -12.34
C GLN A 162 4.73 16.65 -11.67
N GLU A 163 4.04 16.48 -10.56
CA GLU A 163 3.49 17.56 -9.74
C GLU A 163 4.56 18.51 -9.14
N LEU A 164 5.84 18.09 -9.14
CA LEU A 164 6.97 18.85 -8.63
C LEU A 164 7.90 19.37 -9.74
N ALA A 165 7.51 19.25 -11.01
CA ALA A 165 8.36 19.45 -12.18
C ALA A 165 9.15 20.78 -12.15
N ASP A 166 8.54 21.91 -12.43
CA ASP A 166 9.32 23.16 -12.58
C ASP A 166 9.69 23.81 -11.23
N ARG A 167 9.34 23.15 -10.11
CA ARG A 167 9.61 23.68 -8.78
C ARG A 167 11.10 23.59 -8.46
N GLU A 168 11.64 24.68 -7.93
CA GLU A 168 12.97 24.67 -7.34
C GLU A 168 12.96 23.88 -6.04
N ALA A 169 14.06 23.18 -5.77
CA ALA A 169 14.27 22.44 -4.55
C ALA A 169 15.71 22.61 -4.06
N LEU A 170 15.89 22.30 -2.78
CA LEU A 170 17.20 22.09 -2.20
C LEU A 170 17.51 20.60 -2.26
N THR A 171 18.45 20.21 -3.12
CA THR A 171 18.85 18.81 -3.33
C THR A 171 20.08 18.49 -2.50
N LEU A 172 19.93 17.54 -1.57
CA LEU A 172 20.97 16.99 -0.72
C LEU A 172 21.41 15.64 -1.28
N SER A 173 22.71 15.45 -1.47
CA SER A 173 23.28 14.14 -1.82
C SER A 173 24.33 13.75 -0.80
N VAL A 174 24.19 12.58 -0.19
CA VAL A 174 25.21 11.98 0.65
C VAL A 174 26.00 11.01 -0.22
N ALA A 175 27.23 11.38 -0.58
CA ALA A 175 28.04 10.66 -1.57
C ALA A 175 29.52 10.68 -1.20
N PHE A 176 30.30 9.77 -1.76
CA PHE A 176 31.77 9.76 -1.61
C PHE A 176 32.41 10.56 -2.76
N ALA A 177 33.36 11.46 -2.45
CA ALA A 177 34.09 12.21 -3.46
C ALA A 177 34.86 11.26 -4.42
N GLU A 178 34.47 11.31 -5.70
CA GLU A 178 35.16 10.77 -6.89
C GLU A 178 35.81 9.38 -6.76
N THR A 179 35.00 8.32 -6.77
CA THR A 179 35.44 7.03 -7.35
C THR A 179 34.57 6.69 -8.56
N ALA A 180 34.97 7.27 -9.69
CA ALA A 180 34.30 7.29 -11.00
C ALA A 180 34.25 5.94 -11.76
N THR A 181 34.09 4.80 -11.10
CA THR A 181 34.08 3.50 -11.83
C THR A 181 32.89 2.60 -11.58
N LYS A 182 31.98 2.90 -10.64
CA LYS A 182 30.67 2.23 -10.59
C LYS A 182 29.54 3.17 -10.16
N THR A 183 28.62 3.31 -11.12
CA THR A 183 27.21 3.71 -11.13
C THR A 183 26.42 3.38 -9.85
N ARG A 184 26.78 3.94 -8.69
CA ARG A 184 25.93 3.89 -7.50
C ARG A 184 25.12 5.18 -7.42
N CYS A 185 23.83 5.01 -7.25
CA CYS A 185 22.91 6.09 -6.98
C CYS A 185 23.16 6.56 -5.56
N PRO A 186 23.66 7.79 -5.35
CA PRO A 186 23.88 8.28 -4.01
C PRO A 186 22.54 8.47 -3.31
N ALA A 187 22.50 8.25 -2.00
CA ALA A 187 21.36 8.64 -1.18
C ALA A 187 21.09 10.14 -1.38
N ARG A 188 19.95 10.45 -1.98
CA ARG A 188 19.61 11.81 -2.38
C ARG A 188 18.22 12.17 -1.91
N VAL A 189 18.05 13.40 -1.47
CA VAL A 189 16.76 13.98 -1.10
C VAL A 189 16.64 15.38 -1.69
N ALA A 190 15.53 15.68 -2.35
CA ALA A 190 15.13 17.01 -2.75
C ALA A 190 14.05 17.53 -1.79
N LEU A 191 14.29 18.71 -1.22
CA LEU A 191 13.36 19.40 -0.33
C LEU A 191 12.70 20.53 -1.11
N TYR A 192 11.41 20.42 -1.32
CA TYR A 192 10.59 21.45 -1.92
C TYR A 192 9.98 22.30 -0.81
N ASP A 193 10.06 23.61 -1.00
CA ASP A 193 9.66 24.60 -0.03
C ASP A 193 8.59 25.51 -0.63
N THR A 194 7.59 25.85 0.19
CA THR A 194 6.69 26.97 -0.05
C THR A 194 6.73 27.90 1.16
N ALA A 195 7.13 29.16 0.94
CA ALA A 195 7.17 30.22 1.96
C ALA A 195 8.03 29.92 3.21
N GLY A 196 9.16 29.22 3.02
CA GLY A 196 10.12 28.87 4.06
C GLY A 196 9.72 27.63 4.88
N ALA A 197 8.82 26.81 4.35
CA ALA A 197 8.35 25.57 4.97
C ALA A 197 8.36 24.43 3.93
N ILE A 198 8.88 23.26 4.32
CA ILE A 198 8.98 22.09 3.45
C ILE A 198 7.59 21.50 3.23
N ASP A 199 7.13 21.44 1.98
CA ASP A 199 5.82 20.91 1.58
C ASP A 199 5.89 19.63 0.74
N ALA A 200 7.07 19.28 0.21
CA ALA A 200 7.32 17.99 -0.39
C ALA A 200 8.76 17.54 -0.21
N VAL A 201 8.94 16.24 -0.04
CA VAL A 201 10.25 15.59 0.08
C VAL A 201 10.32 14.44 -0.91
N VAL A 202 11.28 14.50 -1.82
CA VAL A 202 11.53 13.43 -2.80
C VAL A 202 12.85 12.78 -2.49
N ALA A 203 12.85 11.48 -2.23
CA ALA A 203 14.06 10.71 -2.00
C ALA A 203 14.33 9.73 -3.15
N TRP A 204 15.62 9.52 -3.40
CA TRP A 204 16.11 8.46 -4.28
C TRP A 204 17.03 7.54 -3.47
N SER A 205 16.68 6.27 -3.41
CA SER A 205 17.43 5.23 -2.73
C SER A 205 18.64 4.79 -3.55
N GLU A 206 19.58 4.07 -2.94
CA GLU A 206 20.71 3.49 -3.69
C GLU A 206 20.29 2.34 -4.62
N SER A 207 19.14 1.72 -4.32
CA SER A 207 18.46 0.71 -5.12
C SER A 207 17.65 1.32 -6.26
N ALA A 208 17.45 2.64 -6.29
CA ALA A 208 16.80 3.34 -7.39
C ALA A 208 17.50 2.99 -8.70
N ARG A 209 16.85 2.17 -9.53
CA ARG A 209 17.31 1.85 -10.87
C ARG A 209 16.11 1.99 -11.79
N GLY A 210 16.23 2.88 -12.77
CA GLY A 210 15.30 2.93 -13.92
C GLY A 210 15.48 1.76 -14.88
N SER A 211 15.77 0.56 -14.39
CA SER A 211 15.56 -0.65 -15.18
C SER A 211 14.06 -0.73 -15.44
N ARG A 212 13.67 -1.07 -16.68
CA ARG A 212 12.30 -1.47 -16.99
C ARG A 212 11.82 -2.39 -15.87
N PRO A 213 10.68 -2.09 -15.22
CA PRO A 213 10.19 -2.97 -14.16
C PRO A 213 10.11 -4.39 -14.71
N GLU A 214 10.47 -5.37 -13.87
CA GLU A 214 10.22 -6.77 -14.21
C GLU A 214 8.71 -6.95 -14.37
N PRO A 215 8.21 -7.98 -15.09
CA PRO A 215 6.77 -8.22 -15.15
C PRO A 215 6.15 -8.23 -13.73
N VAL A 216 4.99 -7.60 -13.56
CA VAL A 216 4.20 -7.64 -12.33
C VAL A 216 4.00 -9.10 -11.94
N PRO A 217 4.50 -9.54 -10.77
CA PRO A 217 4.35 -10.93 -10.38
C PRO A 217 2.87 -11.25 -10.11
N ASP A 218 2.46 -12.47 -10.46
CA ASP A 218 1.19 -13.02 -10.01
C ASP A 218 1.36 -13.53 -8.57
N VAL A 219 0.73 -12.83 -7.64
CA VAL A 219 0.84 -13.03 -6.19
C VAL A 219 -0.50 -13.47 -5.56
N VAL A 220 -1.53 -13.71 -6.38
CA VAL A 220 -2.81 -14.25 -5.89
C VAL A 220 -2.59 -15.63 -5.26
N GLY A 221 -3.17 -15.86 -4.09
CA GLY A 221 -2.99 -17.07 -3.29
C GLY A 221 -1.72 -17.11 -2.42
N LEU A 222 -0.80 -16.14 -2.57
CA LEU A 222 0.36 -16.03 -1.68
C LEU A 222 -0.01 -15.41 -0.34
N SER A 223 0.80 -15.66 0.69
CA SER A 223 0.68 -14.92 1.94
C SER A 223 0.99 -13.43 1.71
N LEU A 224 0.34 -12.53 2.44
CA LEU A 224 0.55 -11.07 2.29
C LEU A 224 2.02 -10.65 2.41
N ALA A 225 2.78 -11.27 3.33
CA ALA A 225 4.20 -10.96 3.48
C ALA A 225 5.00 -11.34 2.22
N GLN A 226 4.78 -12.55 1.69
CA GLN A 226 5.44 -13.01 0.47
C GLN A 226 5.03 -12.18 -0.75
N ALA A 227 3.74 -11.87 -0.90
CA ALA A 227 3.24 -11.04 -2.00
C ALA A 227 3.90 -9.65 -2.01
N ARG A 228 4.05 -9.02 -0.84
CA ARG A 228 4.75 -7.73 -0.71
C ARG A 228 6.22 -7.83 -1.09
N ASP A 229 6.90 -8.88 -0.64
CA ASP A 229 8.31 -9.11 -0.96
C ASP A 229 8.49 -9.29 -2.47
N ASP A 230 7.65 -10.11 -3.12
CA ASP A 230 7.73 -10.41 -4.55
C ASP A 230 7.43 -9.16 -5.41
N VAL A 231 6.37 -8.40 -5.08
CA VAL A 231 6.03 -7.14 -5.77
C VAL A 231 7.14 -6.10 -5.61
N THR A 232 7.69 -5.96 -4.40
CA THR A 232 8.80 -5.02 -4.13
C THR A 232 10.07 -5.43 -4.87
N ALA A 233 10.36 -6.74 -4.93
CA ALA A 233 11.50 -7.28 -5.66
C ALA A 233 11.41 -7.02 -7.17
N ALA A 234 10.19 -7.05 -7.74
CA ALA A 234 9.92 -6.71 -9.14
C ALA A 234 10.01 -5.19 -9.43
N GLY A 235 10.19 -4.36 -8.39
CA GLY A 235 10.35 -2.91 -8.50
C GLY A 235 9.06 -2.12 -8.41
N TYR A 236 7.97 -2.74 -7.96
CA TYR A 236 6.68 -2.07 -7.76
C TYR A 236 6.43 -1.78 -6.28
N PRO A 237 5.82 -0.64 -5.94
CA PRO A 237 5.25 -0.45 -4.62
C PRO A 237 4.00 -1.32 -4.47
N SER A 238 3.66 -1.70 -3.24
CA SER A 238 2.39 -2.37 -2.95
C SER A 238 1.48 -1.49 -2.08
N LEU A 239 0.18 -1.50 -2.38
CA LEU A 239 -0.89 -1.01 -1.51
C LEU A 239 -1.64 -2.21 -0.94
N LEU A 240 -2.23 -2.05 0.24
CA LEU A 240 -3.08 -3.07 0.86
C LEU A 240 -4.51 -2.55 0.92
N GLU A 241 -5.43 -3.37 0.44
CA GLU A 241 -6.87 -3.18 0.60
C GLU A 241 -7.43 -4.36 1.39
N GLU A 242 -8.25 -4.07 2.39
CA GLU A 242 -8.90 -5.09 3.21
C GLU A 242 -10.37 -5.16 2.81
N LEU A 243 -10.79 -6.33 2.31
CA LEU A 243 -12.18 -6.64 1.99
C LEU A 243 -12.81 -7.37 3.17
N GLU A 244 -13.83 -6.79 3.79
CA GLU A 244 -14.54 -7.46 4.88
C GLU A 244 -15.46 -8.57 4.33
N THR A 245 -15.30 -9.81 4.81
CA THR A 245 -16.15 -10.95 4.41
C THR A 245 -16.42 -11.87 5.62
N CYS A 246 -17.45 -12.70 5.52
CA CYS A 246 -17.77 -13.68 6.55
C CYS A 246 -16.82 -14.89 6.55
N HIS A 247 -16.23 -15.21 5.39
CA HIS A 247 -15.34 -16.36 5.22
C HIS A 247 -14.00 -15.96 4.61
N PRO A 248 -13.15 -15.21 5.33
CA PRO A 248 -11.93 -14.67 4.75
C PRO A 248 -10.97 -15.78 4.32
N ARG A 249 -10.66 -15.78 3.03
CA ARG A 249 -9.62 -16.60 2.42
C ARG A 249 -8.26 -16.16 2.94
N ARG A 250 -7.33 -17.12 2.98
CA ARG A 250 -5.95 -16.83 3.42
C ARG A 250 -5.13 -16.30 2.26
N GLY A 251 -4.47 -15.17 2.49
CA GLY A 251 -3.52 -14.59 1.54
C GLY A 251 -4.16 -13.49 0.71
N VAL A 252 -3.50 -13.16 -0.39
CA VAL A 252 -3.99 -12.20 -1.39
C VAL A 252 -5.07 -12.88 -2.24
N VAL A 253 -6.26 -12.30 -2.29
CA VAL A 253 -7.40 -12.84 -3.06
C VAL A 253 -7.52 -12.17 -4.43
N GLU A 254 -7.06 -10.93 -4.54
CA GLU A 254 -7.05 -10.16 -5.77
C GLU A 254 -5.83 -9.25 -5.81
N GLN A 255 -5.33 -8.98 -7.01
CA GLN A 255 -4.30 -7.98 -7.26
C GLN A 255 -4.67 -7.07 -8.42
N ALA A 256 -4.29 -5.80 -8.34
CA ALA A 256 -4.44 -4.86 -9.44
C ALA A 256 -3.25 -3.90 -9.54
N PRO A 257 -2.63 -3.72 -10.72
CA PRO A 257 -2.90 -4.44 -11.97
C PRO A 257 -2.33 -5.87 -11.95
N THR A 258 -2.80 -6.70 -12.88
CA THR A 258 -2.11 -7.95 -13.26
C THR A 258 -1.11 -7.66 -14.37
N GLN A 259 -0.11 -8.54 -14.58
CA GLN A 259 0.78 -8.39 -15.74
C GLN A 259 0.02 -8.38 -17.06
N ARG A 260 -1.04 -9.20 -17.16
CA ARG A 260 -1.89 -9.25 -18.35
C ARG A 260 -2.56 -7.90 -18.61
N ALA A 261 -3.11 -7.24 -17.59
CA ALA A 261 -3.70 -5.91 -17.73
C ALA A 261 -2.66 -4.89 -18.24
N VAL A 262 -1.44 -4.93 -17.67
CA VAL A 262 -0.33 -4.07 -18.13
C VAL A 262 0.05 -4.36 -19.60
N ASP A 263 0.07 -5.63 -20.02
CA ASP A 263 0.37 -6.02 -21.40
C ASP A 263 -0.75 -5.61 -22.38
N GLU A 264 -2.02 -5.71 -21.97
CA GLU A 264 -3.20 -5.35 -22.77
C GLU A 264 -3.28 -3.83 -23.01
N ASP A 265 -2.85 -3.02 -22.05
CA ASP A 265 -2.76 -1.56 -22.16
C ASP A 265 -1.44 -1.08 -22.80
N GLY A 266 -0.64 -1.99 -23.37
CA GLY A 266 0.77 -1.81 -23.77
C GLY A 266 1.12 -0.71 -24.80
N ASP A 267 0.19 0.17 -25.16
CA ASP A 267 0.49 1.44 -25.85
C ASP A 267 0.80 2.59 -24.86
N ASP A 268 0.46 2.43 -23.57
CA ASP A 268 0.74 3.40 -22.50
C ASP A 268 2.01 3.05 -21.71
N ASP A 269 2.69 4.08 -21.21
CA ASP A 269 3.93 3.94 -20.42
C ASP A 269 3.68 3.06 -19.17
N PRO A 270 4.38 1.92 -18.99
CA PRO A 270 4.18 1.03 -17.84
C PRO A 270 4.32 1.73 -16.47
N SER A 271 4.98 2.90 -16.42
CA SER A 271 5.06 3.73 -15.22
C SER A 271 3.73 4.39 -14.82
N TRP A 272 2.70 4.33 -15.67
CA TRP A 272 1.34 4.79 -15.37
C TRP A 272 0.66 3.92 -14.30
N TYR A 273 0.93 2.62 -14.34
CA TYR A 273 0.48 1.72 -13.31
C TYR A 273 1.28 1.98 -12.05
N GLY A 274 0.65 2.64 -11.08
CA GLY A 274 1.26 3.03 -9.81
C GLY A 274 1.62 1.83 -8.93
N ALA A 275 1.13 1.85 -7.68
CA ALA A 275 1.33 0.71 -6.79
C ALA A 275 0.44 -0.47 -7.18
N VAL A 276 0.93 -1.69 -6.96
CA VAL A 276 0.12 -2.91 -7.05
C VAL A 276 -0.74 -3.01 -5.79
N THR A 277 -2.04 -2.84 -5.93
CA THR A 277 -3.01 -3.09 -4.86
C THR A 277 -3.11 -4.58 -4.61
N LEU A 278 -2.89 -4.98 -3.37
CA LEU A 278 -3.09 -6.34 -2.87
C LEU A 278 -4.38 -6.34 -2.03
N VAL A 279 -5.39 -7.08 -2.47
CA VAL A 279 -6.64 -7.24 -1.74
C VAL A 279 -6.51 -8.48 -0.86
N VAL A 280 -6.77 -8.32 0.44
CA VAL A 280 -6.88 -9.43 1.39
C VAL A 280 -8.25 -9.42 2.00
N GLU A 281 -8.76 -10.60 2.32
CA GLU A 281 -10.02 -10.72 3.04
C GLU A 281 -9.80 -10.70 4.54
N VAL A 282 -10.64 -9.95 5.25
CA VAL A 282 -10.66 -9.86 6.71
C VAL A 282 -12.05 -10.21 7.24
N PRO A 283 -12.17 -10.74 8.47
CA PRO A 283 -13.48 -11.03 9.05
C PRO A 283 -14.33 -9.77 9.17
N HIS A 284 -15.59 -9.84 8.75
CA HIS A 284 -16.57 -8.78 8.96
C HIS A 284 -16.70 -8.42 10.44
N THR A 285 -16.66 -7.13 10.77
CA THR A 285 -16.75 -6.67 12.17
C THR A 285 -18.17 -6.33 12.62
N VAL A 286 -19.07 -6.11 11.67
CA VAL A 286 -20.44 -5.62 11.92
C VAL A 286 -21.51 -6.69 11.67
N ARG A 287 -21.26 -7.64 10.76
CA ARG A 287 -22.25 -8.68 10.40
C ARG A 287 -22.18 -9.87 11.36
N ASP A 288 -23.34 -10.46 11.65
CA ASP A 288 -23.46 -11.70 12.41
C ASP A 288 -23.33 -12.89 11.44
N CYS A 289 -22.08 -13.19 11.06
CA CYS A 289 -21.77 -14.18 10.03
C CYS A 289 -22.28 -15.59 10.37
N ASP A 290 -22.17 -16.02 11.63
CA ASP A 290 -22.71 -17.31 12.09
C ASP A 290 -24.22 -17.43 11.82
N ARG A 291 -24.96 -16.33 12.00
CA ARG A 291 -26.40 -16.29 11.76
C ARG A 291 -26.74 -16.29 10.27
N LEU A 292 -25.99 -15.54 9.46
CA LEU A 292 -26.14 -15.53 8.00
C LEU A 292 -25.87 -16.93 7.43
N ASP A 293 -24.79 -17.57 7.87
CA ASP A 293 -24.44 -18.93 7.47
C ASP A 293 -25.50 -19.94 7.89
N ALA A 294 -26.05 -19.83 9.10
CA ALA A 294 -27.10 -20.71 9.56
C ALA A 294 -28.36 -20.62 8.67
N ALA A 295 -28.71 -19.41 8.22
CA ALA A 295 -29.82 -19.19 7.31
C ALA A 295 -29.54 -19.75 5.90
N ALA A 296 -28.36 -19.47 5.34
CA ALA A 296 -27.91 -19.98 4.05
C ALA A 296 -27.90 -21.53 4.02
N HIS A 297 -27.26 -22.17 5.00
CA HIS A 297 -27.24 -23.62 5.11
C HIS A 297 -28.63 -24.22 5.37
N GLY A 298 -29.48 -23.52 6.13
CA GLY A 298 -30.87 -23.91 6.33
C GLY A 298 -31.65 -23.90 5.02
N PHE A 299 -31.48 -22.85 4.21
CA PHE A 299 -32.11 -22.71 2.90
C PHE A 299 -31.64 -23.80 1.92
N LEU A 300 -30.33 -23.99 1.77
CA LEU A 300 -29.76 -25.04 0.90
C LEU A 300 -30.23 -26.44 1.33
N ARG A 301 -30.31 -26.71 2.63
CA ARG A 301 -30.82 -27.99 3.15
C ARG A 301 -32.28 -28.19 2.78
N PHE A 302 -33.10 -27.15 2.90
CA PHE A 302 -34.51 -27.20 2.52
C PHE A 302 -34.70 -27.41 1.01
N ALA A 303 -33.94 -26.69 0.18
CA ALA A 303 -33.90 -26.90 -1.27
C ALA A 303 -33.59 -28.37 -1.63
N ARG A 304 -32.71 -29.01 -0.87
CA ARG A 304 -32.33 -30.43 -1.02
C ARG A 304 -33.32 -31.42 -0.38
N GLY A 305 -34.53 -30.98 -0.01
CA GLY A 305 -35.59 -31.82 0.56
C GLY A 305 -35.48 -32.06 2.07
N GLY A 306 -34.65 -31.30 2.77
CA GLY A 306 -34.55 -31.31 4.23
C GLY A 306 -35.63 -30.45 4.92
N PRO A 307 -35.53 -30.26 6.25
CA PRO A 307 -36.46 -29.41 6.98
C PRO A 307 -36.33 -27.93 6.58
N PRO A 308 -37.42 -27.14 6.65
CA PRO A 308 -37.40 -25.72 6.33
C PRO A 308 -36.48 -24.92 7.28
N PRO A 309 -35.86 -23.82 6.80
CA PRO A 309 -35.17 -22.87 7.66
C PRO A 309 -36.16 -22.10 8.54
N ALA A 310 -35.63 -21.27 9.44
CA ALA A 310 -36.47 -20.37 10.21
C ALA A 310 -36.97 -19.23 9.30
N TRP A 311 -38.26 -19.25 8.96
CA TRP A 311 -38.91 -18.17 8.22
C TRP A 311 -39.35 -17.03 9.14
N ALA A 312 -39.27 -15.80 8.65
CA ALA A 312 -40.00 -14.69 9.27
C ALA A 312 -41.52 -14.90 9.08
N PRO A 313 -42.39 -14.24 9.87
CA PRO A 313 -43.84 -14.40 9.74
C PRO A 313 -44.37 -14.20 8.31
N GLU A 314 -43.72 -13.30 7.57
CA GLU A 314 -43.92 -13.05 6.15
C GLU A 314 -42.56 -13.04 5.46
N VAL A 315 -42.48 -13.67 4.29
CA VAL A 315 -41.26 -13.79 3.47
C VAL A 315 -41.52 -13.23 2.09
N GLN A 316 -40.74 -12.23 1.69
CA GLN A 316 -40.82 -11.65 0.35
C GLN A 316 -40.11 -12.55 -0.66
N GLN A 317 -40.78 -12.87 -1.76
CA GLN A 317 -40.18 -13.50 -2.93
C GLN A 317 -39.90 -12.43 -3.97
N LEU A 318 -38.65 -12.30 -4.37
CA LEU A 318 -38.21 -11.38 -5.42
C LEU A 318 -37.66 -12.18 -6.62
N LEU A 319 -37.85 -11.65 -7.83
CA LEU A 319 -37.21 -12.11 -9.05
C LEU A 319 -36.53 -10.91 -9.71
N GLY A 320 -35.21 -10.94 -9.83
CA GLY A 320 -34.44 -9.79 -10.32
C GLY A 320 -34.79 -8.51 -9.56
N HIS A 321 -34.87 -8.59 -8.22
CA HIS A 321 -35.28 -7.52 -7.29
C HIS A 321 -36.74 -7.03 -7.38
N ALA A 322 -37.51 -7.45 -8.38
CA ALA A 322 -38.94 -7.15 -8.44
C ALA A 322 -39.72 -8.03 -7.46
N LEU A 323 -40.59 -7.42 -6.63
CA LEU A 323 -41.46 -8.16 -5.73
C LEU A 323 -42.43 -9.03 -6.52
N TRP A 324 -42.28 -10.34 -6.35
CA TRP A 324 -43.14 -11.35 -6.96
C TRP A 324 -44.33 -11.68 -6.05
N ASP A 325 -44.06 -12.03 -4.79
CA ASP A 325 -45.09 -12.39 -3.82
C ASP A 325 -44.63 -12.14 -2.37
N THR A 326 -45.55 -12.21 -1.42
CA THR A 326 -45.27 -12.23 0.03
C THR A 326 -45.96 -13.43 0.66
N VAL A 327 -45.15 -14.34 1.20
CA VAL A 327 -45.58 -15.66 1.65
C VAL A 327 -45.59 -15.73 3.16
N ALA A 328 -46.70 -16.19 3.75
CA ALA A 328 -46.75 -16.46 5.19
C ALA A 328 -45.82 -17.63 5.55
N ALA A 329 -45.18 -17.57 6.72
CA ALA A 329 -44.24 -18.61 7.19
C ALA A 329 -44.77 -20.04 7.03
N SER A 330 -46.06 -20.27 7.34
CA SER A 330 -46.67 -21.60 7.24
C SER A 330 -46.79 -22.14 5.80
N ALA A 331 -46.82 -21.26 4.80
CA ALA A 331 -46.82 -21.62 3.39
C ALA A 331 -45.40 -21.70 2.80
N ALA A 332 -44.43 -20.99 3.40
CA ALA A 332 -43.02 -21.03 2.99
C ALA A 332 -42.36 -22.41 3.23
N ASP A 333 -42.93 -23.23 4.13
CA ASP A 333 -42.53 -24.62 4.36
C ASP A 333 -42.85 -25.57 3.19
N ASP A 334 -43.72 -25.17 2.26
CA ASP A 334 -44.05 -25.95 1.06
C ASP A 334 -43.15 -25.52 -0.12
N PRO A 335 -42.27 -26.41 -0.64
CA PRO A 335 -41.43 -26.11 -1.79
C PRO A 335 -42.19 -25.60 -3.02
N ALA A 336 -43.46 -26.03 -3.21
CA ALA A 336 -44.27 -25.60 -4.35
C ALA A 336 -44.60 -24.10 -4.33
N THR A 337 -44.58 -23.47 -3.15
CA THR A 337 -44.81 -22.03 -2.97
C THR A 337 -43.68 -21.18 -3.58
N TRP A 338 -42.52 -21.77 -3.85
CA TRP A 338 -41.34 -21.08 -4.39
C TRP A 338 -41.22 -21.17 -5.92
N ALA A 339 -42.27 -21.61 -6.62
CA ALA A 339 -42.30 -21.61 -8.07
C ALA A 339 -42.71 -20.23 -8.61
N LEU A 340 -41.85 -19.61 -9.43
CA LEU A 340 -42.10 -18.31 -10.06
C LEU A 340 -42.62 -18.53 -11.49
N CYS A 341 -43.83 -18.07 -11.78
CA CYS A 341 -44.56 -18.43 -13.00
C CYS A 341 -45.00 -17.19 -13.79
N SER A 342 -44.46 -17.00 -14.99
CA SER A 342 -44.59 -15.76 -15.76
C SER A 342 -46.01 -15.41 -16.24
N THR A 343 -46.98 -16.33 -16.17
CA THR A 343 -48.32 -16.18 -16.78
C THR A 343 -49.49 -16.63 -15.90
N GLY A 344 -49.28 -16.96 -14.63
CA GLY A 344 -50.35 -17.40 -13.71
C GLY A 344 -50.90 -18.81 -13.98
N SER A 345 -50.33 -19.55 -14.94
CA SER A 345 -50.55 -21.00 -15.08
C SER A 345 -49.44 -21.77 -14.36
N PRO A 346 -49.75 -22.75 -13.50
CA PRO A 346 -48.74 -23.61 -12.84
C PRO A 346 -47.85 -24.40 -13.81
N GLU A 347 -48.29 -24.58 -15.05
CA GLU A 347 -47.54 -25.30 -16.09
C GLU A 347 -46.46 -24.42 -16.75
N ASP A 348 -46.52 -23.09 -16.56
CA ASP A 348 -45.58 -22.11 -17.10
C ASP A 348 -44.57 -21.62 -16.03
N CYS A 349 -44.43 -22.34 -14.92
CA CYS A 349 -43.46 -22.03 -13.88
C CYS A 349 -42.05 -22.38 -14.34
N ALA A 350 -41.31 -21.37 -14.77
CA ALA A 350 -40.01 -21.56 -15.42
C ALA A 350 -38.83 -21.64 -14.44
N VAL A 351 -38.93 -20.99 -13.27
CA VAL A 351 -37.79 -20.87 -12.35
C VAL A 351 -38.22 -20.93 -10.88
N SER A 352 -37.35 -21.46 -10.03
CA SER A 352 -37.55 -21.51 -8.57
C SER A 352 -36.20 -21.42 -7.87
N PRO A 353 -36.04 -20.57 -6.82
CA PRO A 353 -34.80 -20.51 -6.07
C PRO A 353 -34.47 -21.84 -5.39
N LEU A 354 -35.47 -22.63 -5.00
CA LEU A 354 -35.21 -23.96 -4.45
C LEU A 354 -34.69 -24.94 -5.52
N LEU A 355 -35.23 -24.88 -6.74
CA LEU A 355 -34.80 -25.79 -7.81
C LEU A 355 -33.35 -25.52 -8.24
N VAL A 356 -32.94 -24.25 -8.34
CA VAL A 356 -31.56 -23.91 -8.71
C VAL A 356 -30.58 -24.22 -7.55
N ALA A 357 -30.94 -23.88 -6.31
CA ALA A 357 -30.15 -24.20 -5.12
C ALA A 357 -29.97 -25.71 -4.88
N ALA A 358 -30.97 -26.52 -5.22
CA ALA A 358 -30.96 -27.96 -4.98
C ALA A 358 -29.94 -28.72 -5.81
N ARG A 359 -29.59 -28.21 -7.00
CA ARG A 359 -28.64 -28.86 -7.91
C ARG A 359 -27.22 -28.74 -7.38
N ASP A 360 -26.70 -27.51 -7.31
CA ASP A 360 -25.28 -27.26 -7.06
C ASP A 360 -25.05 -25.98 -6.24
N GLY A 361 -25.96 -25.59 -5.34
CA GLY A 361 -25.78 -24.37 -4.57
C GLY A 361 -24.70 -24.45 -3.48
N GLU A 362 -23.78 -23.50 -3.49
CA GLU A 362 -22.80 -23.27 -2.42
C GLU A 362 -23.03 -21.93 -1.74
N VAL A 363 -22.52 -21.80 -0.52
CA VAL A 363 -22.56 -20.55 0.23
C VAL A 363 -21.27 -19.81 -0.10
N GLU A 364 -21.38 -18.72 -0.84
CA GLU A 364 -20.26 -17.83 -1.10
C GLU A 364 -20.64 -16.44 -0.57
N THR A 365 -19.82 -15.92 0.33
CA THR A 365 -20.07 -14.64 0.99
C THR A 365 -19.22 -13.54 0.36
N ASP A 366 -19.11 -13.53 -0.97
CA ASP A 366 -18.50 -12.40 -1.65
C ASP A 366 -19.49 -11.23 -1.71
N GLU A 367 -18.98 -10.03 -1.45
CA GLU A 367 -19.75 -8.79 -1.43
C GLU A 367 -19.96 -8.30 -2.86
N PHE A 368 -21.21 -8.12 -3.26
CA PHE A 368 -21.66 -7.44 -4.49
C PHE A 368 -20.78 -7.64 -5.73
N SER A 369 -21.09 -8.69 -6.48
CA SER A 369 -21.14 -8.46 -7.92
C SER A 369 -22.46 -9.01 -8.45
N ASP A 370 -23.26 -8.12 -9.03
CA ASP A 370 -24.34 -8.46 -9.99
C ASP A 370 -23.74 -8.94 -11.33
N VAL A 371 -22.44 -9.23 -11.32
CA VAL A 371 -21.53 -9.29 -12.46
C VAL A 371 -20.52 -10.39 -12.19
N THR A 372 -20.93 -11.63 -12.39
CA THR A 372 -20.02 -12.76 -12.34
C THR A 372 -19.02 -12.61 -13.49
N ARG A 373 -17.72 -12.48 -13.17
CA ARG A 373 -16.65 -12.43 -14.17
C ARG A 373 -16.03 -13.81 -14.35
N PHE A 374 -16.01 -14.28 -15.59
CA PHE A 374 -15.31 -15.51 -15.95
C PHE A 374 -13.80 -15.33 -16.03
N PRO A 375 -13.01 -16.42 -15.91
CA PRO A 375 -11.56 -16.40 -16.10
C PRO A 375 -11.09 -15.88 -17.47
N ASP A 376 -11.96 -15.90 -18.48
CA ASP A 376 -11.69 -15.37 -19.83
C ASP A 376 -12.14 -13.91 -20.02
N GLY A 377 -12.75 -13.29 -19.00
CA GLY A 377 -13.24 -11.92 -19.03
C GLY A 377 -14.67 -11.77 -19.55
N GLU A 378 -15.37 -12.85 -19.88
CA GLU A 378 -16.80 -12.77 -20.15
C GLU A 378 -17.57 -12.37 -18.88
N THR A 379 -18.55 -11.49 -19.07
CA THR A 379 -19.36 -10.92 -18.00
C THR A 379 -20.79 -11.39 -18.22
N CYS A 380 -21.37 -12.11 -17.25
CA CYS A 380 -22.78 -12.44 -17.28
C CYS A 380 -23.57 -11.33 -16.58
N GLU A 381 -24.52 -10.76 -17.30
CA GLU A 381 -25.48 -9.83 -16.70
C GLU A 381 -26.66 -10.66 -16.19
N LEU A 382 -26.83 -10.66 -14.87
CA LEU A 382 -28.01 -11.24 -14.25
C LEU A 382 -29.19 -10.27 -14.42
N ILE A 383 -30.40 -10.81 -14.59
CA ILE A 383 -31.60 -9.99 -14.78
C ILE A 383 -31.81 -9.06 -13.58
N ASP A 384 -31.66 -7.76 -13.80
CA ASP A 384 -32.10 -6.68 -12.92
C ASP A 384 -33.46 -6.14 -13.43
N LEU A 385 -34.57 -6.60 -12.83
CA LEU A 385 -35.91 -6.10 -13.14
C LEU A 385 -36.25 -4.81 -12.37
N GLY A 386 -35.31 -4.26 -11.59
CA GLY A 386 -35.44 -3.00 -10.87
C GLY A 386 -34.47 -2.87 -9.69
N GLY A 387 -34.18 -1.66 -9.24
CA GLY A 387 -33.26 -1.48 -8.11
C GLY A 387 -33.72 -2.17 -6.82
N LEU A 388 -32.75 -2.54 -5.97
CA LEU A 388 -32.98 -3.20 -4.68
C LEU A 388 -34.09 -2.48 -3.86
N PRO A 389 -35.13 -3.22 -3.40
CA PRO A 389 -36.21 -2.62 -2.61
C PRO A 389 -35.71 -1.86 -1.38
N SER A 390 -36.27 -0.67 -1.14
CA SER A 390 -35.93 0.13 0.04
C SER A 390 -36.25 -0.63 1.34
N GLY A 391 -35.30 -0.66 2.28
CA GLY A 391 -35.46 -1.28 3.59
C GLY A 391 -34.80 -2.65 3.74
N LEU A 392 -34.26 -3.20 2.66
CA LEU A 392 -33.35 -4.36 2.72
C LEU A 392 -31.96 -3.87 3.09
N LEU A 393 -31.50 -4.22 4.29
CA LEU A 393 -30.19 -3.84 4.81
C LEU A 393 -29.14 -4.82 4.30
N VAL A 394 -28.12 -4.29 3.65
CA VAL A 394 -26.97 -5.04 3.11
C VAL A 394 -26.26 -5.85 4.18
N GLU A 395 -26.20 -5.33 5.41
CA GLU A 395 -25.54 -6.00 6.53
C GLU A 395 -26.26 -7.26 7.02
N ARG A 396 -27.48 -7.50 6.52
CA ARG A 396 -28.31 -8.66 6.84
C ARG A 396 -28.49 -9.61 5.65
N GLN A 397 -27.65 -9.44 4.64
CA GLN A 397 -27.72 -10.18 3.40
C GLN A 397 -26.65 -11.28 3.35
N ILE A 398 -27.03 -12.42 2.77
CA ILE A 398 -26.09 -13.46 2.30
C ILE A 398 -26.50 -13.90 0.90
N VAL A 399 -25.53 -14.18 0.05
CA VAL A 399 -25.75 -14.60 -1.34
C VAL A 399 -25.35 -16.07 -1.48
N LEU A 400 -26.05 -16.79 -2.35
CA LEU A 400 -25.73 -18.16 -2.76
C LEU A 400 -25.48 -18.15 -4.26
N TYR A 401 -24.47 -18.89 -4.69
CA TYR A 401 -24.06 -19.03 -6.08
C TYR A 401 -23.95 -20.53 -6.44
N PRO A 402 -23.93 -20.89 -7.73
CA PRO A 402 -23.53 -22.22 -8.17
C PRO A 402 -22.10 -22.55 -7.72
N ALA A 403 -21.87 -23.80 -7.31
CA ALA A 403 -20.55 -24.32 -6.91
C ALA A 403 -19.51 -24.23 -8.04
N GLU A 404 -19.97 -24.42 -9.28
CA GLU A 404 -19.14 -24.34 -10.48
C GLU A 404 -19.89 -23.58 -11.57
N LEU A 405 -19.32 -22.45 -12.02
CA LEU A 405 -19.80 -21.71 -13.19
C LEU A 405 -19.15 -22.29 -14.45
N GLN A 406 -19.94 -22.96 -15.29
CA GLN A 406 -19.46 -23.50 -16.57
C GLN A 406 -19.80 -22.61 -17.77
N SER A 407 -20.88 -21.83 -17.69
CA SER A 407 -21.35 -20.94 -18.74
C SER A 407 -22.27 -19.87 -18.15
N CYS A 408 -22.52 -18.77 -18.88
CA CYS A 408 -23.51 -17.77 -18.41
C CYS A 408 -24.91 -18.37 -18.25
N ASP A 409 -25.28 -19.39 -19.02
CA ASP A 409 -26.59 -20.04 -18.90
C ASP A 409 -26.76 -20.80 -17.56
N ASP A 410 -25.64 -21.11 -16.90
CA ASP A 410 -25.60 -21.78 -15.59
C ASP A 410 -25.44 -20.79 -14.43
N ASP A 411 -25.28 -19.49 -14.71
CA ASP A 411 -25.14 -18.47 -13.69
C ASP A 411 -26.48 -18.22 -13.00
N TRP A 412 -26.48 -18.10 -11.68
CA TRP A 412 -27.62 -17.70 -10.90
C TRP A 412 -27.14 -17.23 -9.54
N SER A 413 -27.90 -16.34 -8.91
CA SER A 413 -27.66 -16.00 -7.52
C SER A 413 -28.95 -15.95 -6.72
N ILE A 414 -28.88 -16.40 -5.47
CA ILE A 414 -29.99 -16.32 -4.52
C ILE A 414 -29.57 -15.44 -3.38
N TRP A 415 -30.25 -14.32 -3.21
CA TRP A 415 -29.95 -13.37 -2.16
C TRP A 415 -30.97 -13.57 -1.04
N LEU A 416 -30.47 -13.82 0.16
CA LEU A 416 -31.26 -14.03 1.36
C LEU A 416 -31.05 -12.84 2.30
N TRP A 417 -32.14 -12.29 2.81
CA TRP A 417 -32.10 -11.35 3.93
C TRP A 417 -32.65 -11.99 5.18
N ILE A 418 -32.06 -11.67 6.32
CA ILE A 418 -32.49 -12.14 7.63
C ILE A 418 -32.92 -10.99 8.54
N ASP A 419 -33.79 -11.30 9.51
CA ASP A 419 -34.05 -10.40 10.63
C ASP A 419 -33.03 -10.56 11.77
N GLU A 420 -33.22 -9.80 12.86
CA GLU A 420 -32.37 -9.86 14.06
C GLU A 420 -32.38 -11.23 14.75
N GLY A 421 -33.43 -12.03 14.53
CA GLY A 421 -33.55 -13.39 15.04
C GLY A 421 -32.89 -14.44 14.14
N GLY A 422 -32.37 -14.07 12.97
CA GLY A 422 -31.81 -15.00 11.98
C GLY A 422 -32.85 -15.69 11.13
N ARG A 423 -34.07 -15.15 11.07
CA ARG A 423 -35.14 -15.70 10.25
C ARG A 423 -35.09 -15.07 8.87
N ILE A 424 -35.25 -15.87 7.82
CA ILE A 424 -35.24 -15.38 6.44
C ILE A 424 -36.51 -14.54 6.21
N THR A 425 -36.32 -13.28 5.83
CA THR A 425 -37.38 -12.30 5.52
C THR A 425 -37.59 -12.12 4.03
N THR A 426 -36.57 -12.36 3.22
CA THR A 426 -36.61 -12.12 1.77
C THR A 426 -35.72 -13.13 1.06
N VAL A 427 -36.19 -13.62 -0.08
CA VAL A 427 -35.44 -14.47 -1.02
C VAL A 427 -35.57 -13.85 -2.40
N ASN A 428 -34.46 -13.44 -2.99
CA ASN A 428 -34.40 -12.92 -4.34
C ASN A 428 -33.67 -13.91 -5.23
N LEU A 429 -34.29 -14.32 -6.33
CA LEU A 429 -33.63 -15.09 -7.36
C LEU A 429 -33.18 -14.15 -8.49
N LEU A 430 -31.91 -14.22 -8.85
CA LEU A 430 -31.39 -13.63 -10.07
C LEU A 430 -30.93 -14.78 -10.98
N VAL A 431 -31.31 -14.68 -12.25
CA VAL A 431 -30.96 -15.64 -13.31
C VAL A 431 -30.43 -14.85 -14.51
N PRO A 432 -29.74 -15.47 -15.48
CA PRO A 432 -29.18 -14.78 -16.64
C PRO A 432 -30.30 -14.25 -17.54
N GLU A 433 -30.05 -13.15 -18.24
CA GLU A 433 -30.95 -12.67 -19.28
C GLU A 433 -30.92 -13.66 -20.48
N ALA A 434 -32.08 -14.27 -20.79
CA ALA A 434 -32.21 -15.34 -21.78
C ALA A 434 -32.35 -14.85 -23.23
#